data_AF-A0A0K1K6P7-F1
#
_entry.id   AF-A0A0K1K6P7-F1
#
_cell.length_a   1.000
_cell.length_b   1.000
_cell.length_c   1.000
_cell.angle_alpha   90.00
_cell.angle_beta   90.00
_cell.angle_gamma   90.00
#
_symmetry.space_group_name_H-M   'P 1'
#
loop_
_entity.id
_entity.type
_entity.pdbx_description
1 polymer ?
#
loop_
_entity_poly.entity_id
_entity_poly.type
_entity_poly.pdbx_seq_one_letter_code
_entity_poly.pdbx_strand_id
1 'polypeptide(L)'
;MQLTPQEFVPEANRDEPVSPSLQNLESRRHQSNPVLTPQELKRLQRFGTVRAYANGVRILEAGHTTYGMLVTLSGIVAINRYDGLGNSALLVEHGPGEFTAEVAQLAGRPSLVNAHAVGAVEVLVIPPENLRALVIAEAELGERIVRALILRRVGLIELNSGGPLLVAPAGHPSLHTLQSFLTSNGHPHSLLDSNVDQQAAALVEYYQPKAEDWPLVVCPDGTVKKNPSNAEMGRCLGMLPELDEEKVWDVIVVGAGPSGLATAVYAGSEGLSVLALEHHAFGGQAAASARIENYLGFPTGISGGALAGRAFVQAQKFGVEVAIPAPAARLLCDQYPLRIELADGKRVQARSVVLSCGARYRRPALHNVAQFEGKGVFFWASRIEANLCKSSEVVLVGGGNSAGQAAVFLSAHAAKVHMVIRGDGLKATMSTYLIDRIKATPNIELHTHTEITALEGDEEGLRQVSFRCNDTGQEFHHEVCHLFLFIGADPNTAWLHDCGVEVDEQGFIRTGFDVNKGECRAKLEQGARPPEKPQRAALETSVPGVFAIGDVRAGSTKRVAAAVGEGAAVVSQIHAFLAALPINT
;
A
#
# COMPACT_ATOMS: atom_id res chain seq x y z
N MET A 1 -3.14 -49.65 -37.63
CA MET A 1 -4.20 -48.83 -38.24
C MET A 1 -4.22 -47.52 -37.49
N GLN A 2 -3.87 -46.42 -38.15
CA GLN A 2 -3.81 -45.06 -37.61
C GLN A 2 -5.21 -44.59 -37.19
N LEU A 3 -5.31 -43.92 -36.05
CA LEU A 3 -6.25 -42.80 -35.82
C LEU A 3 -5.62 -41.87 -34.76
N THR A 4 -5.38 -40.62 -35.15
CA THR A 4 -4.91 -39.49 -34.33
C THR A 4 -6.02 -38.93 -33.44
N PRO A 5 -5.74 -38.44 -32.22
CA PRO A 5 -6.66 -37.56 -31.50
C PRO A 5 -6.29 -36.10 -31.79
N GLN A 6 -7.03 -35.49 -32.71
CA GLN A 6 -7.24 -34.05 -32.75
C GLN A 6 -8.56 -33.74 -32.01
N GLU A 7 -8.53 -32.66 -31.24
CA GLU A 7 -9.66 -31.82 -30.84
C GLU A 7 -10.65 -32.36 -29.80
N PHE A 8 -10.33 -32.07 -28.53
CA PHE A 8 -11.32 -31.51 -27.61
C PHE A 8 -10.66 -30.38 -26.80
N VAL A 9 -10.64 -29.18 -27.39
CA VAL A 9 -10.42 -27.93 -26.65
C VAL A 9 -11.81 -27.48 -26.21
N PRO A 10 -12.12 -27.38 -24.90
CA PRO A 10 -13.37 -26.76 -24.49
C PRO A 10 -13.34 -25.31 -24.98
N GLU A 11 -14.28 -24.96 -25.86
CA GLU A 11 -14.53 -23.57 -26.22
C GLU A 11 -14.84 -22.82 -24.92
N ALA A 12 -13.90 -22.00 -24.46
CA ALA A 12 -14.19 -20.94 -23.52
C ALA A 12 -15.30 -20.08 -24.15
N ASN A 13 -16.41 -19.89 -23.44
CA ASN A 13 -17.48 -18.99 -23.83
C ASN A 13 -16.87 -17.67 -24.32
N ARG A 14 -16.93 -17.42 -25.62
CA ARG A 14 -16.33 -16.25 -26.30
C ARG A 14 -17.16 -14.97 -26.18
N ASP A 15 -18.27 -15.02 -25.45
CA ASP A 15 -19.23 -13.90 -25.34
C ASP A 15 -19.38 -13.33 -23.92
N GLU A 16 -18.43 -13.58 -23.00
CA GLU A 16 -18.29 -12.68 -21.85
C GLU A 16 -17.51 -11.44 -22.30
N PRO A 17 -18.07 -10.22 -22.12
CA PRO A 17 -17.34 -9.01 -22.48
C PRO A 17 -16.06 -8.95 -21.65
N VAL A 18 -14.92 -9.08 -22.35
CA VAL A 18 -13.58 -8.83 -21.78
C VAL A 18 -13.67 -7.52 -21.01
N SER A 19 -13.30 -7.54 -19.73
CA SER A 19 -13.40 -6.36 -18.89
C SER A 19 -12.70 -5.17 -19.58
N PRO A 20 -13.22 -3.93 -19.48
CA PRO A 20 -12.60 -2.76 -20.11
C PRO A 20 -11.13 -2.55 -19.72
N SER A 21 -10.69 -3.14 -18.61
CA SER A 21 -9.31 -3.10 -18.13
C SER A 21 -8.41 -4.12 -18.84
N LEU A 22 -8.89 -5.35 -19.07
CA LEU A 22 -8.17 -6.39 -19.81
C LEU A 22 -7.96 -6.00 -21.28
N GLN A 23 -8.97 -5.40 -21.94
CA GLN A 23 -8.82 -4.82 -23.28
C GLN A 23 -7.76 -3.72 -23.32
N ASN A 24 -7.65 -2.95 -22.24
CA ASN A 24 -6.66 -1.88 -22.11
C ASN A 24 -5.24 -2.45 -21.95
N LEU A 25 -5.07 -3.55 -21.20
CA LEU A 25 -3.79 -4.24 -21.06
C LEU A 25 -3.35 -4.89 -22.38
N GLU A 26 -4.25 -5.52 -23.12
CA GLU A 26 -3.96 -6.08 -24.45
C GLU A 26 -3.47 -5.01 -25.42
N SER A 27 -4.13 -3.84 -25.44
CA SER A 27 -3.70 -2.70 -26.28
C SER A 27 -2.28 -2.20 -25.93
N ARG A 28 -1.81 -2.46 -24.70
CA ARG A 28 -0.49 -2.07 -24.19
C ARG A 28 0.49 -3.24 -24.12
N ARG A 29 0.20 -4.38 -24.75
CA ARG A 29 1.06 -5.58 -24.70
C ARG A 29 2.50 -5.31 -25.17
N HIS A 30 2.69 -4.42 -26.14
CA HIS A 30 4.01 -3.99 -26.61
C HIS A 30 4.82 -3.21 -25.54
N GLN A 31 4.14 -2.59 -24.56
CA GLN A 31 4.78 -1.89 -23.44
C GLN A 31 5.07 -2.83 -22.27
N SER A 32 4.25 -3.88 -22.08
CA SER A 32 4.50 -4.92 -21.08
C SER A 32 5.52 -5.96 -21.55
N ASN A 33 5.74 -6.11 -22.85
CA ASN A 33 6.74 -7.00 -23.44
C ASN A 33 7.55 -6.28 -24.53
N PRO A 34 8.38 -5.30 -24.13
CA PRO A 34 9.23 -4.61 -25.10
C PRO A 34 10.38 -5.53 -25.53
N VAL A 35 10.71 -5.50 -26.82
CA VAL A 35 11.89 -6.18 -27.36
C VAL A 35 13.09 -5.24 -27.34
N LEU A 36 14.20 -5.70 -26.78
CA LEU A 36 15.46 -4.95 -26.73
C LEU A 36 16.27 -5.17 -28.00
N THR A 37 16.83 -4.08 -28.52
CA THR A 37 17.70 -4.13 -29.69
C THR A 37 19.05 -4.79 -29.37
N PRO A 38 19.78 -5.31 -30.36
CA PRO A 38 21.13 -5.87 -30.14
C PRO A 38 22.10 -4.89 -29.46
N GLN A 39 21.98 -3.58 -29.75
CA GLN A 39 22.79 -2.54 -29.11
C GLN A 39 22.43 -2.36 -27.63
N GLU A 40 21.14 -2.42 -27.30
CA GLU A 40 20.67 -2.40 -25.90
C GLU A 40 21.15 -3.64 -25.14
N LEU A 41 21.03 -4.83 -25.73
CA LEU A 41 21.54 -6.07 -25.13
C LEU A 41 23.04 -5.98 -24.80
N LYS A 42 23.85 -5.42 -25.71
CA LYS A 42 25.29 -5.20 -25.46
C LYS A 42 25.54 -4.28 -24.26
N ARG A 43 24.71 -3.25 -24.06
CA ARG A 43 24.80 -2.37 -22.88
C ARG A 43 24.38 -3.07 -21.60
N LEU A 44 23.44 -4.01 -21.68
CA LEU A 44 22.94 -4.77 -20.53
C LEU A 44 23.94 -5.77 -19.99
N GLN A 45 24.82 -6.31 -20.83
CA GLN A 45 25.81 -7.34 -20.45
C GLN A 45 26.66 -6.95 -19.23
N ARG A 46 26.95 -5.65 -19.02
CA ARG A 46 27.71 -5.17 -17.85
C ARG A 46 26.97 -5.27 -16.51
N PHE A 47 25.65 -5.50 -16.53
CA PHE A 47 24.82 -5.60 -15.33
C PHE A 47 24.47 -7.04 -14.96
N GLY A 48 24.83 -8.02 -15.79
CA GLY A 48 24.39 -9.40 -15.57
C GLY A 48 25.44 -10.44 -15.91
N THR A 49 25.09 -11.69 -15.64
CA THR A 49 25.90 -12.87 -15.98
C THR A 49 25.13 -13.76 -16.94
N VAL A 50 25.79 -14.22 -18.00
CA VAL A 50 25.18 -15.15 -18.96
C VAL A 50 25.11 -16.53 -18.33
N ARG A 51 23.93 -17.17 -18.43
CA ARG A 51 23.71 -18.55 -18.02
C ARG A 51 23.01 -19.31 -19.12
N ALA A 52 23.44 -20.54 -19.35
CA ALA A 52 22.83 -21.47 -20.28
C ALA A 52 21.99 -22.50 -19.52
N TYR A 53 20.82 -22.83 -20.06
CA TYR A 53 19.88 -23.80 -19.51
C TYR A 53 19.49 -24.82 -20.59
N ALA A 54 19.45 -26.10 -20.20
CA ALA A 54 18.96 -27.16 -21.05
C ALA A 54 17.42 -27.16 -21.13
N ASN A 55 16.87 -27.83 -22.14
CA ASN A 55 15.43 -27.95 -22.34
C ASN A 55 14.72 -28.50 -21.08
N GLY A 56 13.60 -27.88 -20.72
CA GLY A 56 12.76 -28.28 -19.59
C GLY A 56 13.28 -27.83 -18.22
N VAL A 57 14.47 -27.21 -18.12
CA VAL A 57 14.98 -26.71 -16.85
C VAL A 57 14.11 -25.55 -16.36
N ARG A 58 13.66 -25.65 -15.11
CA ARG A 58 12.98 -24.56 -14.40
C ARG A 58 14.00 -23.50 -13.98
N ILE A 59 13.92 -22.33 -14.60
CA ILE A 59 14.83 -21.19 -14.40
C ILE A 59 14.34 -20.34 -13.22
N LEU A 60 13.03 -20.07 -13.16
CA LEU A 60 12.37 -19.38 -12.06
C LEU A 60 11.34 -20.30 -11.43
N GLU A 61 11.38 -20.35 -10.10
CA GLU A 61 10.36 -20.98 -9.27
C GLU A 61 9.62 -19.91 -8.46
N ALA A 62 8.30 -19.90 -8.62
CA ALA A 62 7.41 -19.01 -7.90
C ALA A 62 7.60 -19.19 -6.38
N GLY A 63 7.57 -18.07 -5.64
CA GLY A 63 7.78 -18.05 -4.18
C GLY A 63 9.23 -18.24 -3.73
N HIS A 64 10.15 -18.67 -4.60
CA HIS A 64 11.51 -19.05 -4.19
C HIS A 64 12.62 -18.24 -4.88
N THR A 65 12.56 -18.07 -6.21
CA THR A 65 13.69 -17.51 -6.96
C THR A 65 13.74 -15.98 -6.90
N THR A 66 14.92 -15.41 -6.61
CA THR A 66 15.15 -13.97 -6.38
C THR A 66 16.11 -13.31 -7.38
N TYR A 67 16.31 -13.91 -8.56
CA TYR A 67 17.33 -13.51 -9.56
C TYR A 67 17.25 -12.08 -10.13
N GLY A 68 16.28 -11.25 -9.75
CA GLY A 68 16.07 -9.95 -10.39
C GLY A 68 15.46 -10.14 -11.77
N MET A 69 16.14 -9.67 -12.83
CA MET A 69 15.63 -9.74 -14.20
C MET A 69 16.36 -10.77 -15.05
N LEU A 70 15.62 -11.54 -15.86
CA LEU A 70 16.19 -12.45 -16.87
C LEU A 70 15.95 -11.89 -18.26
N VAL A 71 16.99 -11.74 -19.07
CA VAL A 71 16.87 -11.33 -20.47
C VAL A 71 17.25 -12.49 -21.37
N THR A 72 16.36 -12.91 -22.25
CA THR A 72 16.61 -14.01 -23.18
C THR A 72 17.59 -13.55 -24.26
N LEU A 73 18.72 -14.23 -24.41
CA LEU A 73 19.73 -13.96 -25.43
C LEU A 73 19.56 -14.91 -26.63
N SER A 74 19.25 -16.17 -26.38
CA SER A 74 18.96 -17.20 -27.39
C SER A 74 17.95 -18.22 -26.83
N GLY A 75 17.19 -18.86 -27.72
CA GLY A 75 16.14 -19.81 -27.34
C GLY A 75 14.85 -19.14 -26.86
N ILE A 76 14.00 -19.90 -26.16
CA ILE A 76 12.69 -19.45 -25.67
C ILE A 76 12.55 -19.76 -24.18
N VAL A 77 12.09 -18.79 -23.39
CA VAL A 77 11.70 -18.98 -21.99
C VAL A 77 10.18 -18.93 -21.88
N ALA A 78 9.56 -20.05 -21.50
CA ALA A 78 8.12 -20.12 -21.26
C ALA A 78 7.78 -19.68 -19.84
N ILE A 79 6.98 -18.63 -19.71
CA ILE A 79 6.51 -18.07 -18.44
C ILE A 79 5.11 -18.56 -18.16
N ASN A 80 4.93 -19.17 -17.00
CA ASN A 80 3.68 -19.78 -16.61
C ASN A 80 3.19 -19.21 -15.28
N ARG A 81 1.88 -19.00 -15.17
CA ARG A 81 1.25 -18.72 -13.88
C ARG A 81 1.40 -19.92 -12.96
N TYR A 82 1.39 -19.66 -11.67
CA TYR A 82 1.40 -20.67 -10.61
C TYR A 82 0.48 -20.20 -9.49
N ASP A 83 -0.34 -21.10 -8.95
CA ASP A 83 -1.34 -20.79 -7.93
C ASP A 83 -1.05 -21.42 -6.56
N GLY A 84 0.14 -22.02 -6.39
CA GLY A 84 0.52 -22.70 -5.15
C GLY A 84 0.05 -24.16 -5.06
N LEU A 85 -0.90 -24.60 -5.90
CA LEU A 85 -1.46 -25.96 -5.88
C LEU A 85 -0.92 -26.89 -6.96
N GLY A 86 0.16 -26.48 -7.63
CA GLY A 86 0.71 -27.25 -8.74
C GLY A 86 0.07 -26.93 -10.10
N ASN A 87 -1.01 -26.13 -10.15
CA ASN A 87 -1.57 -25.75 -11.44
C ASN A 87 -0.67 -24.70 -12.09
N SER A 88 -0.48 -24.87 -13.39
CA SER A 88 0.31 -23.93 -14.18
C SER A 88 -0.33 -23.74 -15.55
N ALA A 89 -0.31 -22.50 -16.05
CA ALA A 89 -0.77 -22.20 -17.40
C ALA A 89 0.17 -21.18 -18.05
N LEU A 90 0.41 -21.36 -19.34
CA LEU A 90 1.27 -20.47 -20.11
C LEU A 90 0.69 -19.05 -20.15
N LEU A 91 1.49 -18.08 -19.73
CA LEU A 91 1.17 -16.66 -19.83
C LEU A 91 1.78 -16.05 -21.08
N VAL A 92 3.07 -16.27 -21.28
CA VAL A 92 3.84 -15.69 -22.38
C VAL A 92 5.12 -16.49 -22.61
N GLU A 93 5.61 -16.48 -23.83
CA GLU A 93 6.95 -16.97 -24.17
C GLU A 93 7.85 -15.76 -24.46
N HIS A 94 9.08 -15.80 -23.95
CA HIS A 94 10.09 -14.78 -24.18
C HIS A 94 11.21 -15.31 -25.04
N GLY A 95 11.30 -14.78 -26.26
CA GLY A 95 12.38 -15.02 -27.21
C GLY A 95 13.52 -14.00 -27.08
N PRO A 96 14.51 -14.05 -28.00
CA PRO A 96 15.68 -13.18 -27.95
C PRO A 96 15.33 -11.70 -27.88
N GLY A 97 15.95 -10.97 -26.94
CA GLY A 97 15.71 -9.55 -26.72
C GLY A 97 14.56 -9.25 -25.75
N GLU A 98 13.74 -10.22 -25.39
CA GLU A 98 12.69 -10.06 -24.38
C GLU A 98 13.21 -10.41 -22.98
N PHE A 99 12.49 -9.96 -21.94
CA PHE A 99 12.91 -10.19 -20.56
C PHE A 99 11.75 -10.52 -19.61
N THR A 100 12.09 -11.22 -18.53
CA THR A 100 11.18 -11.63 -17.44
C THR A 100 11.54 -10.88 -16.15
N ALA A 101 10.57 -10.15 -15.61
CA ALA A 101 10.56 -9.54 -14.28
C ALA A 101 9.24 -8.78 -14.08
N GLU A 102 8.86 -8.53 -12.83
CA GLU A 102 7.87 -7.52 -12.43
C GLU A 102 8.40 -6.65 -11.29
N VAL A 103 7.54 -5.84 -10.67
CA VAL A 103 7.93 -4.81 -9.68
C VAL A 103 8.71 -5.40 -8.50
N ALA A 104 8.33 -6.58 -7.99
CA ALA A 104 8.93 -7.13 -6.78
C ALA A 104 10.43 -7.47 -6.95
N GLN A 105 10.88 -7.74 -8.18
CA GLN A 105 12.30 -7.98 -8.49
C GLN A 105 13.19 -6.74 -8.29
N LEU A 106 12.66 -5.51 -8.31
CA LEU A 106 13.42 -4.31 -7.92
C LEU A 106 13.87 -4.35 -6.45
N ALA A 107 13.05 -4.98 -5.60
CA ALA A 107 13.31 -5.18 -4.18
C ALA A 107 13.88 -6.57 -3.86
N GLY A 108 14.27 -7.36 -4.88
CA GLY A 108 14.82 -8.70 -4.70
C GLY A 108 13.83 -9.73 -4.15
N ARG A 109 12.53 -9.46 -4.27
CA ARG A 109 11.48 -10.38 -3.79
C ARG A 109 11.32 -11.58 -4.73
N PRO A 110 10.79 -12.71 -4.23
CA PRO A 110 10.60 -13.91 -5.02
C PRO A 110 9.70 -13.69 -6.25
N SER A 111 9.93 -14.49 -7.28
CA SER A 111 9.09 -14.48 -8.49
C SER A 111 7.66 -14.91 -8.18
N LEU A 112 6.70 -14.32 -8.91
CA LEU A 112 5.28 -14.68 -8.86
C LEU A 112 4.89 -15.72 -9.94
N VAL A 113 5.86 -16.13 -10.76
CA VAL A 113 5.64 -16.99 -11.92
C VAL A 113 6.72 -18.06 -12.00
N ASN A 114 6.40 -19.17 -12.66
CA ASN A 114 7.39 -20.16 -13.04
C ASN A 114 7.94 -19.82 -14.43
N ALA A 115 9.23 -20.09 -14.65
CA ALA A 115 9.86 -19.95 -15.97
C ALA A 115 10.61 -21.22 -16.33
N HIS A 116 10.41 -21.73 -17.54
CA HIS A 116 11.07 -22.94 -18.03
C HIS A 116 11.79 -22.67 -19.36
N ALA A 117 12.94 -23.29 -19.56
CA ALA A 117 13.63 -23.29 -20.84
C ALA A 117 12.90 -24.18 -21.85
N VAL A 118 12.58 -23.62 -23.03
CA VAL A 118 12.05 -24.36 -24.18
C VAL A 118 13.18 -24.49 -25.21
N GLY A 119 13.73 -25.70 -25.32
CA GLY A 119 14.98 -25.96 -26.01
C GLY A 119 16.21 -25.53 -25.18
N ALA A 120 17.36 -25.44 -25.85
CA ALA A 120 18.56 -24.84 -25.25
C ALA A 120 18.39 -23.32 -25.23
N VAL A 121 18.61 -22.71 -24.07
CA VAL A 121 18.35 -21.29 -23.84
C VAL A 121 19.57 -20.65 -23.19
N GLU A 122 19.95 -19.46 -23.64
CA GLU A 122 20.87 -18.60 -22.92
C GLU A 122 20.14 -17.34 -22.45
N VAL A 123 20.34 -16.99 -21.18
CA VAL A 123 19.77 -15.78 -20.59
C VAL A 123 20.87 -14.97 -19.91
N LEU A 124 20.71 -13.66 -19.92
CA LEU A 124 21.45 -12.74 -19.06
C LEU A 124 20.68 -12.59 -17.74
N VAL A 125 21.28 -13.05 -16.64
CA VAL A 125 20.74 -12.90 -15.29
C VAL A 125 21.25 -11.60 -14.69
N ILE A 126 20.34 -10.68 -14.37
CA ILE A 126 20.63 -9.37 -13.79
C ILE A 126 20.08 -9.34 -12.35
N PRO A 127 20.94 -9.46 -11.33
CA PRO A 127 20.53 -9.42 -9.92
C PRO A 127 19.77 -8.13 -9.54
N PRO A 128 18.97 -8.14 -8.46
CA PRO A 128 18.16 -6.99 -8.05
C PRO A 128 18.93 -5.68 -7.90
N GLU A 129 20.10 -5.70 -7.27
CA GLU A 129 20.99 -4.54 -7.12
C GLU A 129 21.48 -3.99 -8.45
N ASN A 130 21.82 -4.88 -9.38
CA ASN A 130 22.25 -4.50 -10.72
C ASN A 130 21.07 -4.05 -11.60
N LEU A 131 19.86 -4.56 -11.37
CA LEU A 131 18.64 -4.09 -12.02
C LEU A 131 18.34 -2.64 -11.61
N ARG A 132 18.46 -2.31 -10.33
CA ARG A 132 18.34 -0.92 -9.86
C ARG A 132 19.42 -0.03 -10.49
N ALA A 133 20.68 -0.49 -10.49
CA ALA A 133 21.78 0.23 -11.14
C ALA A 133 21.54 0.44 -12.65
N LEU A 134 21.02 -0.57 -13.35
CA LEU A 134 20.66 -0.50 -14.77
C LEU A 134 19.60 0.57 -15.02
N VAL A 135 18.51 0.54 -14.25
CA VAL A 135 17.39 1.48 -14.40
C VAL A 135 17.80 2.94 -14.09
N ILE A 136 18.83 3.14 -13.27
CA ILE A 136 19.40 4.46 -12.97
C ILE A 136 20.38 4.89 -14.06
N ALA A 137 21.30 4.01 -14.45
CA ALA A 137 22.37 4.33 -15.41
C ALA A 137 21.85 4.50 -16.85
N GLU A 138 20.76 3.81 -17.20
CA GLU A 138 20.19 3.81 -18.55
C GLU A 138 18.81 4.48 -18.54
N ALA A 139 18.73 5.81 -18.67
CA ALA A 139 17.48 6.54 -18.47
C ALA A 139 16.31 6.07 -19.38
N GLU A 140 16.52 6.02 -20.69
CA GLU A 140 15.49 5.64 -21.67
C GLU A 140 15.09 4.16 -21.52
N LEU A 141 16.08 3.27 -21.38
CA LEU A 141 15.84 1.85 -21.24
C LEU A 141 15.23 1.49 -19.87
N GLY A 142 15.69 2.17 -18.82
CA GLY A 142 15.15 2.07 -17.47
C GLY A 142 13.68 2.50 -17.42
N GLU A 143 13.29 3.54 -18.16
CA GLU A 143 11.88 3.92 -18.30
C GLU A 143 11.06 2.80 -18.94
N ARG A 144 11.52 2.23 -20.05
CA ARG A 144 10.84 1.10 -20.74
C ARG A 144 10.74 -0.13 -19.84
N ILE A 145 11.80 -0.47 -19.12
CA ILE A 145 11.85 -1.60 -18.19
C ILE A 145 10.84 -1.37 -17.06
N VAL A 146 10.95 -0.27 -16.31
CA VAL A 146 10.05 0.01 -15.17
C VAL A 146 8.59 0.06 -15.60
N ARG A 147 8.30 0.65 -16.77
CA ARG A 147 6.95 0.65 -17.34
C ARG A 147 6.44 -0.77 -17.58
N ALA A 148 7.26 -1.65 -18.15
CA ALA A 148 6.91 -3.06 -18.34
C ALA A 148 6.66 -3.76 -17.00
N LEU A 149 7.52 -3.54 -15.99
CA LEU A 149 7.35 -4.13 -14.65
C LEU A 149 6.00 -3.72 -14.04
N ILE A 150 5.66 -2.43 -14.08
CA ILE A 150 4.39 -1.90 -13.57
C ILE A 150 3.20 -2.52 -14.31
N LEU A 151 3.22 -2.55 -15.64
CA LEU A 151 2.12 -3.11 -16.43
C LEU A 151 1.92 -4.61 -16.18
N ARG A 152 3.02 -5.36 -16.01
CA ARG A 152 2.96 -6.79 -15.63
C ARG A 152 2.34 -6.98 -14.26
N ARG A 153 2.72 -6.15 -13.28
CA ARG A 153 2.12 -6.17 -11.95
C ARG A 153 0.62 -5.91 -11.99
N VAL A 154 0.19 -4.90 -12.75
CA VAL A 154 -1.23 -4.61 -12.96
C VAL A 154 -1.94 -5.80 -13.63
N GLY A 155 -1.34 -6.40 -14.66
CA GLY A 155 -1.90 -7.58 -15.32
C GLY A 155 -2.07 -8.79 -14.39
N LEU A 156 -1.08 -9.06 -13.52
CA LEU A 156 -1.19 -10.13 -12.53
C LEU A 156 -2.32 -9.88 -11.52
N ILE A 157 -2.52 -8.63 -11.09
CA ILE A 157 -3.62 -8.24 -10.20
C ILE A 157 -4.97 -8.43 -10.91
N GLU A 158 -5.11 -7.97 -12.15
CA GLU A 158 -6.37 -8.10 -12.90
C GLU A 158 -6.74 -9.55 -13.23
N LEU A 159 -5.73 -10.39 -13.45
CA LEU A 159 -5.90 -11.83 -13.70
C LEU A 159 -5.98 -12.66 -12.41
N ASN A 160 -5.88 -12.04 -11.23
CA ASN A 160 -5.87 -12.73 -9.93
C ASN A 160 -4.83 -13.88 -9.91
N SER A 161 -3.62 -13.63 -10.41
CA SER A 161 -2.62 -14.67 -10.71
C SER A 161 -1.25 -14.41 -10.07
N GLY A 162 -0.58 -15.48 -9.62
CA GLY A 162 0.81 -15.45 -9.15
C GLY A 162 1.00 -15.06 -7.67
N GLY A 163 -0.09 -14.86 -6.93
CA GLY A 163 -0.05 -14.57 -5.50
C GLY A 163 -0.60 -15.71 -4.64
N PRO A 164 -0.92 -15.45 -3.36
CA PRO A 164 -1.47 -16.48 -2.49
C PRO A 164 -2.88 -16.87 -2.93
N LEU A 165 -3.22 -18.12 -2.70
CA LEU A 165 -4.56 -18.65 -2.91
C LEU A 165 -5.29 -18.71 -1.57
N LEU A 166 -6.44 -18.04 -1.51
CA LEU A 166 -7.32 -18.01 -0.33
C LEU A 166 -8.44 -19.05 -0.51
N VAL A 167 -8.61 -19.91 0.48
CA VAL A 167 -9.61 -20.98 0.49
C VAL A 167 -10.54 -20.82 1.68
N ALA A 168 -11.82 -20.59 1.40
CA ALA A 168 -12.89 -20.54 2.41
C ALA A 168 -14.27 -20.72 1.75
N PRO A 169 -15.32 -21.07 2.52
CA PRO A 169 -16.69 -20.97 2.04
C PRO A 169 -17.03 -19.53 1.62
N ALA A 170 -17.90 -19.38 0.62
CA ALA A 170 -18.36 -18.07 0.18
C ALA A 170 -18.89 -17.20 1.34
N GLY A 171 -18.49 -15.92 1.36
CA GLY A 171 -18.96 -14.93 2.34
C GLY A 171 -18.31 -14.99 3.72
N HIS A 172 -17.26 -15.79 3.94
CA HIS A 172 -16.60 -15.88 5.24
C HIS A 172 -15.96 -14.54 5.68
N PRO A 173 -16.26 -13.99 6.88
CA PRO A 173 -15.80 -12.65 7.29
C PRO A 173 -14.28 -12.46 7.29
N SER A 174 -13.51 -13.44 7.78
CA SER A 174 -12.05 -13.37 7.84
C SER A 174 -11.37 -13.27 6.46
N LEU A 175 -12.07 -13.69 5.39
CA LEU A 175 -11.55 -13.61 4.02
C LEU A 175 -11.48 -12.15 3.55
N HIS A 176 -12.45 -11.31 3.94
CA HIS A 176 -12.46 -9.88 3.61
C HIS A 176 -11.23 -9.15 4.17
N THR A 177 -10.81 -9.47 5.40
CA THR A 177 -9.64 -8.84 6.03
C THR A 177 -8.36 -9.11 5.24
N LEU A 178 -8.13 -10.37 4.83
CA LEU A 178 -6.95 -10.73 4.03
C LEU A 178 -7.00 -10.13 2.62
N GLN A 179 -8.16 -10.19 1.96
CA GLN A 179 -8.33 -9.57 0.64
C GLN A 179 -8.08 -8.06 0.69
N SER A 180 -8.58 -7.39 1.72
CA SER A 180 -8.37 -5.95 1.92
C SER A 180 -6.88 -5.64 2.08
N PHE A 181 -6.14 -6.42 2.88
CA PHE A 181 -4.70 -6.27 3.04
C PHE A 181 -3.93 -6.48 1.73
N LEU A 182 -4.25 -7.55 0.98
CA LEU A 182 -3.58 -7.87 -0.29
C LEU A 182 -3.87 -6.84 -1.38
N THR A 183 -5.14 -6.46 -1.51
CA THR A 183 -5.60 -5.45 -2.49
C THR A 183 -4.99 -4.08 -2.20
N SER A 184 -4.97 -3.67 -0.94
CA SER A 184 -4.41 -2.37 -0.52
C SER A 184 -2.91 -2.27 -0.79
N ASN A 185 -2.20 -3.41 -0.79
CA ASN A 185 -0.78 -3.48 -1.12
C ASN A 185 -0.52 -3.84 -2.60
N GLY A 186 -1.55 -3.89 -3.45
CA GLY A 186 -1.39 -4.24 -4.87
C GLY A 186 -0.71 -5.61 -5.06
N HIS A 187 -1.07 -6.59 -4.22
CA HIS A 187 -0.63 -7.97 -4.36
C HIS A 187 -1.74 -8.80 -5.03
N PRO A 188 -1.43 -9.51 -6.15
CA PRO A 188 -2.41 -10.41 -6.77
C PRO A 188 -2.75 -11.54 -5.80
N HIS A 189 -3.95 -12.11 -5.91
CA HIS A 189 -4.38 -13.27 -5.13
C HIS A 189 -5.56 -13.96 -5.82
N SER A 190 -5.76 -15.25 -5.55
CA SER A 190 -6.88 -16.03 -6.06
C SER A 190 -7.79 -16.46 -4.90
N LEU A 191 -9.04 -16.77 -5.22
CA LEU A 191 -10.06 -17.24 -4.27
C LEU A 191 -10.65 -18.52 -4.79
N LEU A 192 -10.72 -19.55 -3.95
CA LEU A 192 -11.49 -20.76 -4.24
C LEU A 192 -12.51 -21.02 -3.15
N ASP A 193 -13.75 -21.29 -3.57
CA ASP A 193 -14.82 -21.71 -2.69
C ASP A 193 -14.70 -23.20 -2.40
N SER A 194 -14.52 -23.55 -1.13
CA SER A 194 -14.40 -24.94 -0.67
C SER A 194 -15.63 -25.80 -0.96
N ASN A 195 -16.80 -25.20 -1.19
CA ASN A 195 -18.04 -25.92 -1.48
C ASN A 195 -18.21 -26.29 -2.95
N VAL A 196 -17.47 -25.61 -3.85
CA VAL A 196 -17.64 -25.73 -5.31
C VAL A 196 -16.39 -26.28 -5.97
N ASP A 197 -15.21 -25.88 -5.51
CA ASP A 197 -13.94 -26.26 -6.11
C ASP A 197 -13.40 -27.57 -5.50
N GLN A 198 -13.05 -28.53 -6.36
CA GLN A 198 -12.60 -29.86 -5.95
C GLN A 198 -11.22 -29.84 -5.26
N GLN A 199 -10.31 -28.94 -5.68
CA GLN A 199 -8.99 -28.83 -5.07
C GLN A 199 -9.08 -28.14 -3.71
N ALA A 200 -9.94 -27.12 -3.60
CA ALA A 200 -10.27 -26.49 -2.34
C ALA A 200 -10.90 -27.49 -1.35
N ALA A 201 -11.83 -28.32 -1.81
CA ALA A 201 -12.43 -29.38 -0.99
C ALA A 201 -11.38 -30.40 -0.49
N ALA A 202 -10.44 -30.81 -1.35
CA ALA A 202 -9.37 -31.73 -0.97
C ALA A 202 -8.41 -31.13 0.08
N LEU A 203 -8.07 -29.84 -0.03
CA LEU A 203 -7.30 -29.13 1.01
C LEU A 203 -8.03 -29.14 2.35
N VAL A 204 -9.33 -28.88 2.33
CA VAL A 204 -10.17 -28.84 3.53
C VAL A 204 -10.25 -30.22 4.17
N GLU A 205 -10.41 -31.28 3.38
CA GLU A 205 -10.40 -32.67 3.85
C GLU A 205 -9.07 -33.03 4.51
N TYR A 206 -7.94 -32.63 3.90
CA TYR A 206 -6.60 -32.91 4.42
C TYR A 206 -6.28 -32.14 5.71
N TYR A 207 -6.53 -30.83 5.74
CA TYR A 207 -6.15 -29.96 6.87
C TYR A 207 -7.18 -29.91 8.00
N GLN A 208 -8.41 -30.40 7.75
CA GLN A 208 -9.53 -30.44 8.68
C GLN A 208 -9.65 -29.16 9.52
N PRO A 209 -9.80 -27.97 8.88
CA PRO A 209 -9.80 -26.69 9.59
C PRO A 209 -11.00 -26.60 10.55
N LYS A 210 -10.74 -26.12 11.77
CA LYS A 210 -11.79 -25.71 12.71
C LYS A 210 -12.32 -24.32 12.35
N ALA A 211 -13.37 -23.87 13.04
CA ALA A 211 -13.95 -22.54 12.81
C ALA A 211 -12.90 -21.41 12.94
N GLU A 212 -11.98 -21.51 13.90
CA GLU A 212 -10.90 -20.56 14.11
C GLU A 212 -9.75 -20.62 13.07
N ASP A 213 -9.66 -21.72 12.31
CA ASP A 213 -8.60 -21.98 11.33
C ASP A 213 -8.88 -21.33 9.95
N TRP A 214 -10.06 -20.73 9.75
CA TRP A 214 -10.45 -20.11 8.48
C TRP A 214 -10.01 -18.64 8.35
N PRO A 215 -9.54 -18.21 7.17
CA PRO A 215 -9.42 -18.99 5.93
C PRO A 215 -8.14 -19.83 5.88
N LEU A 216 -8.13 -20.88 5.06
CA LEU A 216 -6.88 -21.53 4.66
C LEU A 216 -6.20 -20.67 3.58
N VAL A 217 -4.88 -20.53 3.65
CA VAL A 217 -4.10 -19.75 2.68
C VAL A 217 -2.93 -20.58 2.17
N VAL A 218 -2.84 -20.73 0.86
CA VAL A 218 -1.71 -21.36 0.18
C VAL A 218 -0.76 -20.26 -0.28
N CYS A 219 0.43 -20.24 0.29
CA CYS A 219 1.50 -19.32 -0.07
C CYS A 219 2.11 -19.66 -1.43
N PRO A 220 2.75 -18.70 -2.12
CA PRO A 220 3.41 -18.97 -3.41
C PRO A 220 4.50 -20.05 -3.35
N ASP A 221 5.07 -20.29 -2.18
CA ASP A 221 6.03 -21.37 -1.92
C ASP A 221 5.38 -22.76 -1.71
N GLY A 222 4.04 -22.83 -1.75
CA GLY A 222 3.25 -24.05 -1.52
C GLY A 222 2.92 -24.32 -0.05
N THR A 223 3.43 -23.53 0.89
CA THR A 223 3.09 -23.70 2.31
C THR A 223 1.63 -23.32 2.57
N VAL A 224 0.96 -24.06 3.46
CA VAL A 224 -0.44 -23.76 3.85
C VAL A 224 -0.47 -23.18 5.25
N LYS A 225 -1.15 -22.04 5.39
CA LYS A 225 -1.40 -21.34 6.65
C LYS A 225 -2.88 -21.43 7.01
N LYS A 226 -3.17 -21.57 8.30
CA LYS A 226 -4.52 -21.54 8.87
C LYS A 226 -4.74 -20.17 9.48
N ASN A 227 -5.76 -19.44 9.01
CA ASN A 227 -6.13 -18.10 9.45
C ASN A 227 -4.93 -17.18 9.76
N PRO A 228 -4.01 -16.97 8.79
CA PRO A 228 -2.80 -16.22 9.05
C PRO A 228 -3.09 -14.75 9.38
N SER A 229 -2.31 -14.20 10.31
CA SER A 229 -2.24 -12.77 10.54
C SER A 229 -1.65 -12.03 9.32
N ASN A 230 -1.90 -10.72 9.21
CA ASN A 230 -1.27 -9.90 8.17
C ASN A 230 0.27 -9.94 8.22
N ALA A 231 0.87 -10.13 9.40
CA ALA A 231 2.32 -10.27 9.54
C ALA A 231 2.82 -11.60 8.95
N GLU A 232 2.12 -12.70 9.20
CA GLU A 232 2.43 -13.99 8.58
C GLU A 232 2.25 -13.94 7.06
N MET A 233 1.20 -13.26 6.58
CA MET A 233 1.01 -12.98 5.15
C MET A 233 2.16 -12.14 4.58
N GLY A 234 2.57 -11.08 5.27
CA GLY A 234 3.69 -10.25 4.86
C GLY A 234 4.99 -11.05 4.68
N ARG A 235 5.29 -11.98 5.61
CA ARG A 235 6.47 -12.87 5.52
C ARG A 235 6.34 -13.87 4.39
N CYS A 236 5.17 -14.53 4.28
CA CYS A 236 4.83 -15.46 3.20
C CYS A 236 5.03 -14.85 1.80
N LEU A 237 4.77 -13.54 1.66
CA LEU A 237 4.86 -12.82 0.38
C LEU A 237 6.18 -12.05 0.18
N GLY A 238 7.12 -12.13 1.13
CA GLY A 238 8.35 -11.35 1.12
C GLY A 238 8.13 -9.82 1.20
N MET A 239 6.96 -9.38 1.69
CA MET A 239 6.64 -7.97 1.95
C MET A 239 7.20 -7.50 3.29
N LEU A 240 7.23 -8.40 4.28
CA LEU A 240 7.89 -8.19 5.55
C LEU A 240 9.23 -8.96 5.50
N PRO A 241 10.34 -8.28 5.15
CA PRO A 241 11.64 -8.91 5.09
C PRO A 241 12.15 -9.27 6.50
N GLU A 242 13.15 -10.13 6.56
CA GLU A 242 13.91 -10.33 7.78
C GLU A 242 14.80 -9.10 8.01
N LEU A 243 14.47 -8.35 9.05
CA LEU A 243 15.21 -7.14 9.42
C LEU A 243 16.43 -7.52 10.27
N ASP A 244 17.61 -7.09 9.82
CA ASP A 244 18.86 -7.19 10.58
C ASP A 244 18.87 -6.15 11.72
N GLU A 245 18.92 -6.64 12.97
CA GLU A 245 18.89 -5.78 14.16
C GLU A 245 20.20 -5.00 14.35
N GLU A 246 21.31 -5.46 13.78
CA GLU A 246 22.63 -4.82 13.88
C GLU A 246 22.84 -3.74 12.82
N LYS A 247 22.06 -3.76 11.74
CA LYS A 247 22.14 -2.77 10.67
C LYS A 247 21.68 -1.40 11.17
N VAL A 248 22.56 -0.42 11.07
CA VAL A 248 22.26 0.99 11.35
C VAL A 248 21.90 1.70 10.04
N TRP A 249 20.64 2.10 9.92
CA TRP A 249 20.13 2.86 8.78
C TRP A 249 20.48 4.35 8.91
N ASP A 250 20.68 5.05 7.79
CA ASP A 250 20.82 6.51 7.82
C ASP A 250 19.49 7.15 8.24
N VAL A 251 18.38 6.64 7.72
CA VAL A 251 17.03 7.06 8.09
C VAL A 251 16.05 5.89 8.15
N ILE A 252 15.28 5.83 9.24
CA ILE A 252 14.05 5.03 9.30
C ILE A 252 12.84 5.96 9.16
N VAL A 253 11.96 5.66 8.21
CA VAL A 253 10.70 6.37 7.96
C VAL A 253 9.55 5.55 8.55
N VAL A 254 8.83 6.09 9.53
CA VAL A 254 7.71 5.41 10.20
C VAL A 254 6.39 5.88 9.62
N GLY A 255 5.80 5.02 8.79
CA GLY A 255 4.55 5.24 8.03
C GLY A 255 4.83 5.52 6.56
N ALA A 256 4.25 4.73 5.66
CA ALA A 256 4.40 4.85 4.21
C ALA A 256 3.19 5.55 3.55
N GLY A 257 2.62 6.56 4.21
CA GLY A 257 1.69 7.51 3.57
C GLY A 257 2.39 8.39 2.53
N PRO A 258 1.70 9.38 1.92
CA PRO A 258 2.30 10.25 0.90
C PRO A 258 3.57 10.98 1.36
N SER A 259 3.61 11.46 2.60
CA SER A 259 4.79 12.11 3.19
C SER A 259 5.95 11.14 3.41
N GLY A 260 5.66 9.95 3.91
CA GLY A 260 6.67 8.92 4.14
C GLY A 260 7.26 8.35 2.85
N LEU A 261 6.41 8.05 1.85
CA LEU A 261 6.87 7.61 0.54
C LEU A 261 7.68 8.69 -0.17
N ALA A 262 7.29 9.97 -0.06
CA ALA A 262 8.10 11.08 -0.58
C ALA A 262 9.47 11.12 0.09
N THR A 263 9.53 11.05 1.42
CA THR A 263 10.79 10.99 2.16
C THR A 263 11.66 9.83 1.69
N ALA A 264 11.08 8.65 1.56
CA ALA A 264 11.78 7.46 1.12
C ALA A 264 12.37 7.61 -0.29
N VAL A 265 11.59 8.14 -1.23
CA VAL A 265 12.04 8.41 -2.60
C VAL A 265 13.20 9.41 -2.62
N TYR A 266 13.05 10.56 -1.94
CA TYR A 266 14.07 11.61 -1.97
C TYR A 266 15.34 11.16 -1.25
N ALA A 267 15.23 10.61 -0.03
CA ALA A 267 16.38 10.12 0.73
C ALA A 267 17.13 9.00 0.01
N GLY A 268 16.39 8.02 -0.55
CA GLY A 268 16.99 6.93 -1.33
C GLY A 268 17.66 7.44 -2.61
N SER A 269 17.06 8.42 -3.30
CA SER A 269 17.65 9.01 -4.51
C SER A 269 18.94 9.81 -4.23
N GLU A 270 19.08 10.34 -3.01
CA GLU A 270 20.27 11.06 -2.54
C GLU A 270 21.32 10.12 -1.89
N GLY A 271 21.10 8.80 -1.98
CA GLY A 271 22.06 7.78 -1.58
C GLY A 271 22.05 7.39 -0.10
N LEU A 272 21.06 7.85 0.67
CA LEU A 272 20.89 7.41 2.05
C LEU A 272 20.38 5.96 2.10
N SER A 273 20.84 5.19 3.08
CA SER A 273 20.21 3.91 3.41
C SER A 273 18.87 4.16 4.13
N VAL A 274 17.77 3.71 3.51
CA VAL A 274 16.40 3.96 4.00
C VAL A 274 15.65 2.67 4.28
N LEU A 275 15.07 2.58 5.48
CA LEU A 275 14.03 1.60 5.82
C LEU A 275 12.71 2.32 6.08
N ALA A 276 11.66 1.98 5.34
CA ALA A 276 10.31 2.43 5.58
C ALA A 276 9.50 1.35 6.30
N LEU A 277 9.00 1.67 7.49
CA LEU A 277 8.15 0.80 8.31
C LEU A 277 6.69 1.19 8.11
N GLU A 278 5.84 0.27 7.67
CA GLU A 278 4.43 0.55 7.41
C GLU A 278 3.54 -0.51 8.06
N HIS A 279 2.55 -0.08 8.83
CA HIS A 279 1.77 -0.96 9.69
C HIS A 279 0.72 -1.79 8.94
N HIS A 280 0.24 -1.34 7.78
CA HIS A 280 -0.84 -1.97 7.04
C HIS A 280 -0.63 -1.97 5.53
N ALA A 281 -0.53 -0.80 4.91
CA ALA A 281 -0.41 -0.69 3.46
C ALA A 281 0.23 0.63 3.04
N PHE A 282 1.01 0.60 1.97
CA PHE A 282 1.59 1.83 1.43
C PHE A 282 0.49 2.79 0.92
N GLY A 283 0.81 4.08 0.95
CA GLY A 283 -0.09 5.17 0.56
C GLY A 283 -0.99 5.69 1.68
N GLY A 284 -1.06 4.99 2.82
CA GLY A 284 -1.83 5.41 3.99
C GLY A 284 -3.28 5.77 3.64
N GLN A 285 -3.86 6.75 4.35
CA GLN A 285 -5.24 7.18 4.11
C GLN A 285 -5.49 7.68 2.67
N ALA A 286 -4.48 8.28 2.04
CA ALA A 286 -4.62 8.80 0.68
C ALA A 286 -4.91 7.66 -0.31
N ALA A 287 -4.36 6.45 -0.11
CA ALA A 287 -4.57 5.31 -1.00
C ALA A 287 -6.06 4.94 -1.17
N ALA A 288 -6.85 5.11 -0.12
CA ALA A 288 -8.29 4.83 -0.12
C ALA A 288 -9.12 5.85 -0.92
N SER A 289 -8.53 7.00 -1.29
CA SER A 289 -9.24 8.03 -2.04
C SER A 289 -9.52 7.59 -3.48
N ALA A 290 -10.80 7.51 -3.86
CA ALA A 290 -11.21 7.12 -5.21
C ALA A 290 -10.65 8.05 -6.30
N ARG A 291 -10.59 9.37 -6.03
CA ARG A 291 -10.06 10.38 -6.95
C ARG A 291 -9.58 11.63 -6.22
N ILE A 292 -8.35 12.04 -6.51
CA ILE A 292 -7.71 13.28 -6.03
C ILE A 292 -7.62 14.25 -7.21
N GLU A 293 -8.43 15.30 -7.19
CA GLU A 293 -8.48 16.32 -8.26
C GLU A 293 -7.63 17.56 -7.96
N ASN A 294 -7.18 17.73 -6.71
CA ASN A 294 -6.40 18.88 -6.25
C ASN A 294 -4.91 18.58 -6.09
N TYR A 295 -4.40 17.55 -6.76
CA TYR A 295 -2.97 17.26 -6.84
C TYR A 295 -2.41 17.81 -8.16
N LEU A 296 -1.47 18.76 -8.05
CA LEU A 296 -0.90 19.43 -9.21
C LEU A 296 -0.24 18.44 -10.19
N GLY A 297 -0.47 18.64 -11.49
CA GLY A 297 0.07 17.79 -12.55
C GLY A 297 -0.89 16.70 -13.06
N PHE A 298 -2.03 16.48 -12.39
CA PHE A 298 -3.08 15.55 -12.85
C PHE A 298 -4.36 16.31 -13.19
N PRO A 299 -4.49 16.88 -14.40
CA PRO A 299 -5.63 17.73 -14.77
C PRO A 299 -6.98 17.01 -14.75
N THR A 300 -6.98 15.68 -14.93
CA THR A 300 -8.17 14.82 -14.79
C THR A 300 -8.25 14.14 -13.43
N GLY A 301 -7.40 14.52 -12.48
CA GLY A 301 -7.21 13.83 -11.20
C GLY A 301 -6.55 12.46 -11.33
N ILE A 302 -6.19 11.87 -10.19
CA ILE A 302 -5.59 10.55 -10.07
C ILE A 302 -6.19 9.82 -8.87
N SER A 303 -6.35 8.49 -8.91
CA SER A 303 -6.75 7.76 -7.71
C SER A 303 -5.62 7.75 -6.68
N GLY A 304 -5.99 7.70 -5.41
CA GLY A 304 -5.05 7.62 -4.30
C GLY A 304 -4.10 6.43 -4.41
N GLY A 305 -4.67 5.25 -4.64
CA GLY A 305 -3.89 4.02 -4.84
C GLY A 305 -2.93 4.10 -6.03
N ALA A 306 -3.31 4.73 -7.15
CA ALA A 306 -2.41 4.89 -8.29
C ALA A 306 -1.27 5.88 -7.99
N LEU A 307 -1.54 6.96 -7.27
CA LEU A 307 -0.51 7.90 -6.83
C LEU A 307 0.49 7.22 -5.87
N ALA A 308 -0.02 6.50 -4.87
CA ALA A 308 0.79 5.79 -3.88
C ALA A 308 1.60 4.65 -4.50
N GLY A 309 0.99 3.83 -5.37
CA GLY A 309 1.66 2.73 -6.05
C GLY A 309 2.82 3.21 -6.93
N ARG A 310 2.68 4.36 -7.61
CA ARG A 310 3.78 4.98 -8.36
C ARG A 310 4.94 5.38 -7.45
N ALA A 311 4.64 6.04 -6.32
CA ALA A 311 5.65 6.43 -5.35
C ALA A 311 6.34 5.22 -4.69
N PHE A 312 5.60 4.15 -4.41
CA PHE A 312 6.14 2.90 -3.89
C PHE A 312 7.15 2.26 -4.88
N VAL A 313 6.81 2.18 -6.17
CA VAL A 313 7.74 1.67 -7.20
C VAL A 313 8.98 2.56 -7.32
N GLN A 314 8.83 3.89 -7.19
CA GLN A 314 9.97 4.80 -7.17
C GLN A 314 10.90 4.55 -5.97
N ALA A 315 10.34 4.33 -4.78
CA ALA A 315 11.13 4.01 -3.59
C ALA A 315 11.92 2.71 -3.80
N GLN A 316 11.28 1.66 -4.31
CA GLN A 316 11.97 0.39 -4.62
C GLN A 316 13.05 0.54 -5.69
N LYS A 317 12.81 1.35 -6.73
CA LYS A 317 13.81 1.69 -7.74
C LYS A 317 15.08 2.29 -7.11
N PHE A 318 14.92 3.14 -6.10
CA PHE A 318 16.05 3.75 -5.37
C PHE A 318 16.62 2.87 -4.26
N GLY A 319 16.19 1.61 -4.15
CA GLY A 319 16.75 0.66 -3.19
C GLY A 319 16.27 0.86 -1.76
N VAL A 320 15.19 1.62 -1.56
CA VAL A 320 14.51 1.73 -0.26
C VAL A 320 13.98 0.35 0.13
N GLU A 321 14.28 -0.06 1.35
CA GLU A 321 13.67 -1.24 1.95
C GLU A 321 12.34 -0.86 2.57
N VAL A 322 11.26 -1.55 2.19
CA VAL A 322 9.91 -1.27 2.71
C VAL A 322 9.36 -2.54 3.35
N ALA A 323 9.10 -2.47 4.66
CA ALA A 323 8.60 -3.57 5.47
C ALA A 323 7.10 -3.41 5.75
N ILE A 324 6.29 -4.37 5.27
CA ILE A 324 4.83 -4.34 5.39
C ILE A 324 4.29 -5.75 5.75
N PRO A 325 3.52 -5.92 6.84
CA PRO A 325 3.25 -4.93 7.89
C PRO A 325 4.37 -4.93 8.95
N ALA A 326 4.87 -3.75 9.31
CA ALA A 326 5.88 -3.55 10.35
C ALA A 326 5.45 -2.41 11.31
N PRO A 327 4.44 -2.64 12.18
CA PRO A 327 4.00 -1.65 13.14
C PRO A 327 5.10 -1.33 14.16
N ALA A 328 5.48 -0.05 14.25
CA ALA A 328 6.33 0.45 15.33
C ALA A 328 5.54 0.49 16.64
N ALA A 329 6.11 -0.07 17.70
CA ALA A 329 5.51 -0.14 19.03
C ALA A 329 6.13 0.85 20.01
N ARG A 330 7.42 1.15 19.87
CA ARG A 330 8.13 2.08 20.76
C ARG A 330 9.33 2.71 20.06
N LEU A 331 9.55 4.01 20.28
CA LEU A 331 10.78 4.71 19.87
C LEU A 331 11.66 4.93 21.11
N LEU A 332 12.88 4.39 21.09
CA LEU A 332 13.85 4.49 22.17
C LEU A 332 14.82 5.63 21.86
N CYS A 333 14.73 6.71 22.64
CA CYS A 333 15.41 7.99 22.42
C CYS A 333 16.46 8.32 23.49
N ASP A 334 16.68 7.40 24.43
CA ASP A 334 17.65 7.51 25.52
C ASP A 334 19.07 7.12 25.12
N GLN A 335 19.24 6.49 23.95
CA GLN A 335 20.51 5.98 23.41
C GLN A 335 20.68 6.39 21.94
N TYR A 336 21.92 6.36 21.47
CA TYR A 336 22.26 6.60 20.06
C TYR A 336 23.17 5.48 19.53
N PRO A 337 22.95 4.93 18.31
CA PRO A 337 21.88 5.25 17.35
C PRO A 337 20.46 5.06 17.91
N LEU A 338 19.49 5.81 17.36
CA LEU A 338 18.08 5.71 17.75
C LEU A 338 17.57 4.30 17.46
N ARG A 339 16.68 3.77 18.30
CA ARG A 339 16.11 2.42 18.11
C ARG A 339 14.60 2.44 18.05
N ILE A 340 14.02 1.63 17.19
CA ILE A 340 12.58 1.38 17.12
C ILE A 340 12.33 -0.08 17.46
N GLU A 341 11.47 -0.31 18.44
CA GLU A 341 10.93 -1.63 18.75
C GLU A 341 9.64 -1.83 17.96
N LEU A 342 9.58 -2.93 17.21
CA LEU A 342 8.40 -3.34 16.44
C LEU A 342 7.44 -4.14 17.31
N ALA A 343 6.18 -4.24 16.91
CA ALA A 343 5.18 -4.99 17.68
C ALA A 343 5.45 -6.50 17.79
N ASP A 344 6.32 -7.06 16.95
CA ASP A 344 6.78 -8.45 17.04
C ASP A 344 8.03 -8.63 17.93
N GLY A 345 8.48 -7.56 18.60
CA GLY A 345 9.60 -7.56 19.53
C GLY A 345 10.97 -7.32 18.88
N LYS A 346 11.06 -7.34 17.54
CA LYS A 346 12.31 -7.02 16.84
C LYS A 346 12.70 -5.56 17.02
N ARG A 347 13.99 -5.29 16.91
CA ARG A 347 14.55 -3.93 17.00
C ARG A 347 15.30 -3.56 15.75
N VAL A 348 15.13 -2.31 15.33
CA VAL A 348 15.88 -1.72 14.21
C VAL A 348 16.53 -0.41 14.64
N GLN A 349 17.69 -0.10 14.08
CA GLN A 349 18.54 1.01 14.51
C GLN A 349 18.70 2.05 13.40
N ALA A 350 18.72 3.33 13.75
CA ALA A 350 18.85 4.42 12.79
C ALA A 350 19.67 5.60 13.32
N ARG A 351 20.39 6.27 12.41
CA ARG A 351 21.04 7.55 12.69
C ARG A 351 20.03 8.68 12.80
N SER A 352 18.92 8.61 12.06
CA SER A 352 17.79 9.55 12.11
C SER A 352 16.45 8.83 11.92
N VAL A 353 15.37 9.42 12.41
CA VAL A 353 14.01 8.87 12.29
C VAL A 353 13.05 9.94 11.77
N VAL A 354 12.20 9.58 10.81
CA VAL A 354 11.13 10.44 10.30
C VAL A 354 9.79 9.84 10.69
N LEU A 355 9.01 10.60 11.46
CA LEU A 355 7.67 10.25 11.89
C LEU A 355 6.66 10.77 10.86
N SER A 356 6.11 9.84 10.07
CA SER A 356 5.10 10.09 9.04
C SER A 356 3.86 9.20 9.23
N CYS A 357 3.58 8.84 10.48
CA CYS A 357 2.51 7.90 10.86
C CYS A 357 1.09 8.46 10.72
N GLY A 358 0.94 9.71 10.26
CA GLY A 358 -0.34 10.33 9.95
C GLY A 358 -1.29 10.42 11.13
N ALA A 359 -2.58 10.33 10.83
CA ALA A 359 -3.67 10.36 11.79
C ALA A 359 -4.70 9.27 11.46
N ARG A 360 -5.59 8.97 12.40
CA ARG A 360 -6.75 8.08 12.22
C ARG A 360 -8.03 8.87 12.38
N TYR A 361 -9.08 8.51 11.65
CA TYR A 361 -10.36 9.21 11.78
C TYR A 361 -10.93 9.08 13.19
N ARG A 362 -11.49 10.18 13.68
CA ARG A 362 -12.12 10.25 14.98
C ARG A 362 -13.40 9.43 14.97
N ARG A 363 -13.67 8.75 16.09
CA ARG A 363 -14.93 8.03 16.32
C ARG A 363 -15.95 8.95 16.99
N PRO A 364 -17.23 8.89 16.61
CA PRO A 364 -18.27 9.61 17.34
C PRO A 364 -18.41 9.02 18.74
N ALA A 365 -18.85 9.83 19.70
CA ALA A 365 -19.04 9.42 21.10
C ALA A 365 -20.31 8.58 21.27
N LEU A 366 -20.35 7.42 20.58
CA LEU A 366 -21.44 6.46 20.58
C LEU A 366 -20.89 5.11 21.05
N HIS A 367 -21.59 4.46 21.98
CA HIS A 367 -21.06 3.30 22.72
C HIS A 367 -20.85 2.05 21.85
N ASN A 368 -21.58 1.90 20.74
CA ASN A 368 -21.62 0.70 19.90
C ASN A 368 -21.03 0.89 18.49
N VAL A 369 -20.28 1.97 18.22
CA VAL A 369 -19.66 2.17 16.89
C VAL A 369 -18.78 0.97 16.50
N ALA A 370 -17.97 0.49 17.45
CA ALA A 370 -17.05 -0.62 17.24
C ALA A 370 -17.75 -1.93 16.82
N GLN A 371 -19.03 -2.12 17.20
CA GLN A 371 -19.82 -3.30 16.81
C GLN A 371 -20.06 -3.34 15.29
N PHE A 372 -20.18 -2.18 14.66
CA PHE A 372 -20.57 -2.05 13.25
C PHE A 372 -19.40 -1.68 12.33
N GLU A 373 -18.17 -1.53 12.85
CA GLU A 373 -16.99 -1.28 12.03
C GLU A 373 -16.76 -2.44 11.04
N GLY A 374 -16.73 -2.13 9.74
CA GLY A 374 -16.65 -3.14 8.68
C GLY A 374 -17.96 -3.90 8.42
N LYS A 375 -19.00 -3.68 9.24
CA LYS A 375 -20.36 -4.23 9.10
C LYS A 375 -21.40 -3.12 8.94
N GLY A 376 -21.07 -2.11 8.15
CA GLY A 376 -21.92 -0.96 7.87
C GLY A 376 -21.35 0.39 8.30
N VAL A 377 -20.37 0.44 9.20
CA VAL A 377 -19.63 1.67 9.52
C VAL A 377 -18.26 1.66 8.86
N PHE A 378 -17.97 2.71 8.10
CA PHE A 378 -16.74 2.87 7.32
C PHE A 378 -16.12 4.25 7.57
N PHE A 379 -14.78 4.32 7.56
CA PHE A 379 -14.02 5.57 7.70
C PHE A 379 -13.36 6.02 6.38
N TRP A 380 -13.75 5.40 5.28
CA TRP A 380 -13.29 5.68 3.92
C TRP A 380 -14.36 5.28 2.93
N ALA A 381 -14.24 5.74 1.69
CA ALA A 381 -15.12 5.33 0.60
C ALA A 381 -14.27 4.87 -0.59
N SER A 382 -14.13 3.56 -0.77
CA SER A 382 -13.45 2.95 -1.91
C SER A 382 -14.44 2.27 -2.86
N ARG A 383 -13.94 1.70 -3.97
CA ARG A 383 -14.77 0.88 -4.87
C ARG A 383 -15.36 -0.35 -4.19
N ILE A 384 -14.69 -0.89 -3.17
CA ILE A 384 -15.19 -2.06 -2.43
C ILE A 384 -16.46 -1.67 -1.67
N GLU A 385 -16.40 -0.63 -0.84
CA GLU A 385 -17.58 -0.17 -0.09
C GLU A 385 -18.67 0.36 -1.03
N ALA A 386 -18.29 1.08 -2.10
CA ALA A 386 -19.27 1.57 -3.06
C ALA A 386 -20.05 0.45 -3.77
N ASN A 387 -19.44 -0.72 -3.99
CA ASN A 387 -20.13 -1.89 -4.53
C ASN A 387 -21.16 -2.47 -3.55
N LEU A 388 -20.92 -2.34 -2.24
CA LEU A 388 -21.87 -2.75 -1.20
C LEU A 388 -23.09 -1.81 -1.16
N CYS A 389 -22.91 -0.53 -1.51
CA CYS A 389 -23.96 0.48 -1.47
C CYS A 389 -24.89 0.52 -2.70
N LYS A 390 -24.81 -0.47 -3.61
CA LYS A 390 -25.61 -0.45 -4.84
C LYS A 390 -27.09 -0.48 -4.50
N SER A 391 -27.82 0.51 -5.02
CA SER A 391 -29.27 0.65 -4.84
C SER A 391 -29.72 0.89 -3.38
N SER A 392 -28.82 1.21 -2.46
CA SER A 392 -29.15 1.55 -1.07
C SER A 392 -29.00 3.06 -0.81
N GLU A 393 -29.71 3.59 0.18
CA GLU A 393 -29.38 4.90 0.76
C GLU A 393 -28.16 4.76 1.67
N VAL A 394 -27.33 5.80 1.76
CA VAL A 394 -26.14 5.84 2.61
C VAL A 394 -26.06 7.14 3.40
N VAL A 395 -25.42 7.10 4.57
CA VAL A 395 -25.20 8.27 5.41
C VAL A 395 -23.71 8.61 5.40
N LEU A 396 -23.38 9.89 5.25
CA LEU A 396 -22.02 10.39 5.32
C LEU A 396 -21.94 11.55 6.31
N VAL A 397 -21.11 11.45 7.34
CA VAL A 397 -20.96 12.48 8.37
C VAL A 397 -19.65 13.24 8.18
N GLY A 398 -19.71 14.52 7.86
CA GLY A 398 -18.51 15.39 7.74
C GLY A 398 -18.68 16.51 6.72
N GLY A 399 -18.05 17.67 7.00
CA GLY A 399 -18.17 18.87 6.17
C GLY A 399 -16.90 19.28 5.41
N GLY A 400 -15.79 18.57 5.59
CA GLY A 400 -14.50 18.90 4.96
C GLY A 400 -14.32 18.31 3.55
N ASN A 401 -13.21 18.64 2.89
CA ASN A 401 -12.92 18.18 1.52
C ASN A 401 -13.03 16.66 1.30
N SER A 402 -12.48 15.85 2.20
CA SER A 402 -12.56 14.38 2.09
C SER A 402 -14.00 13.87 2.12
N ALA A 403 -14.83 14.46 2.99
CA ALA A 403 -16.25 14.16 3.07
C ALA A 403 -16.98 14.51 1.76
N GLY A 404 -16.70 15.68 1.18
CA GLY A 404 -17.31 16.10 -0.09
C GLY A 404 -16.90 15.23 -1.28
N GLN A 405 -15.63 14.84 -1.37
CA GLN A 405 -15.16 13.91 -2.40
C GLN A 405 -15.82 12.55 -2.28
N ALA A 406 -15.94 12.03 -1.06
CA ALA A 406 -16.61 10.76 -0.79
C ALA A 406 -18.12 10.83 -1.09
N ALA A 407 -18.80 11.94 -0.75
CA ALA A 407 -20.22 12.11 -1.05
C ALA A 407 -20.51 12.08 -2.55
N VAL A 408 -19.72 12.81 -3.36
CA VAL A 408 -19.81 12.80 -4.83
C VAL A 408 -19.45 11.44 -5.43
N PHE A 409 -18.49 10.74 -4.85
CA PHE A 409 -18.14 9.40 -5.31
C PHE A 409 -19.27 8.40 -5.03
N LEU A 410 -19.76 8.36 -3.80
CA LEU A 410 -20.84 7.46 -3.37
C LEU A 410 -22.15 7.75 -4.10
N SER A 411 -22.43 9.00 -4.47
CA SER A 411 -23.66 9.36 -5.20
C SER A 411 -23.74 8.73 -6.59
N ALA A 412 -22.63 8.27 -7.17
CA ALA A 412 -22.63 7.51 -8.42
C ALA A 412 -22.99 6.02 -8.24
N HIS A 413 -23.05 5.54 -7.00
CA HIS A 413 -23.23 4.13 -6.65
C HIS A 413 -24.45 3.86 -5.75
N ALA A 414 -24.77 4.81 -4.86
CA ALA A 414 -25.90 4.76 -3.94
C ALA A 414 -27.18 5.35 -4.55
N ALA A 415 -28.34 4.90 -4.09
CA ALA A 415 -29.62 5.49 -4.45
C ALA A 415 -29.72 6.94 -3.94
N LYS A 416 -29.21 7.19 -2.73
CA LYS A 416 -29.20 8.51 -2.08
C LYS A 416 -28.05 8.62 -1.08
N VAL A 417 -27.46 9.82 -0.95
CA VAL A 417 -26.42 10.13 0.03
C VAL A 417 -26.92 11.21 0.99
N HIS A 418 -27.12 10.84 2.25
CA HIS A 418 -27.44 11.75 3.35
C HIS A 418 -26.15 12.34 3.92
N MET A 419 -25.79 13.55 3.50
CA MET A 419 -24.59 14.23 3.98
C MET A 419 -24.93 15.05 5.22
N VAL A 420 -24.38 14.66 6.36
CA VAL A 420 -24.70 15.21 7.69
C VAL A 420 -23.55 16.07 8.20
N ILE A 421 -23.85 17.31 8.56
CA ILE A 421 -22.88 18.25 9.10
C ILE A 421 -23.44 19.01 10.32
N ARG A 422 -22.55 19.29 11.28
CA ARG A 422 -22.90 20.06 12.49
C ARG A 422 -22.94 21.57 12.28
N GLY A 423 -22.29 22.09 11.23
CA GLY A 423 -22.25 23.51 10.92
C GLY A 423 -23.33 23.95 9.93
N ASP A 424 -23.39 25.26 9.71
CA ASP A 424 -24.40 25.92 8.87
C ASP A 424 -24.25 25.61 7.37
N GLY A 425 -23.09 25.08 6.95
CA GLY A 425 -22.82 24.78 5.56
C GLY A 425 -21.38 24.35 5.31
N LEU A 426 -21.06 24.09 4.03
CA LEU A 426 -19.78 23.52 3.62
C LEU A 426 -18.69 24.58 3.35
N LYS A 427 -19.05 25.85 3.19
CA LYS A 427 -18.14 26.93 2.74
C LYS A 427 -16.93 27.16 3.64
N ALA A 428 -17.06 26.91 4.93
CA ALA A 428 -15.99 27.18 5.90
C ALA A 428 -14.81 26.21 5.77
N THR A 429 -15.03 24.99 5.28
CA THR A 429 -14.03 23.91 5.34
C THR A 429 -13.84 23.16 4.02
N MET A 430 -14.74 23.33 3.05
CA MET A 430 -14.71 22.66 1.75
C MET A 430 -14.36 23.61 0.61
N SER A 431 -13.64 23.10 -0.38
CA SER A 431 -13.31 23.81 -1.62
C SER A 431 -14.57 24.05 -2.47
N THR A 432 -14.67 25.25 -3.06
CA THR A 432 -15.85 25.71 -3.81
C THR A 432 -16.30 24.74 -4.90
N TYR A 433 -15.37 24.15 -5.65
CA TYR A 433 -15.72 23.22 -6.73
C TYR A 433 -16.49 21.98 -6.24
N LEU A 434 -16.19 21.48 -5.03
CA LEU A 434 -16.93 20.36 -4.44
C LEU A 434 -18.30 20.80 -3.97
N ILE A 435 -18.41 21.99 -3.39
CA ILE A 435 -19.70 22.55 -2.98
C ILE A 435 -20.62 22.68 -4.20
N ASP A 436 -20.12 23.18 -5.31
CA ASP A 436 -20.89 23.34 -6.55
C ASP A 436 -21.26 21.97 -7.14
N ARG A 437 -20.35 20.99 -7.10
CA ARG A 437 -20.64 19.63 -7.56
C ARG A 437 -21.67 18.92 -6.69
N ILE A 438 -21.60 19.06 -5.36
CA ILE A 438 -22.58 18.52 -4.42
C ILE A 438 -23.96 19.12 -4.71
N LYS A 439 -24.07 20.44 -4.87
CA LYS A 439 -25.32 21.11 -5.23
C LYS A 439 -25.89 20.66 -6.57
N ALA A 440 -25.03 20.37 -7.54
CA ALA A 440 -25.43 19.89 -8.86
C ALA A 440 -25.82 18.40 -8.87
N THR A 441 -25.62 17.67 -7.78
CA THR A 441 -25.86 16.22 -7.71
C THR A 441 -27.20 15.96 -7.00
N PRO A 442 -28.25 15.51 -7.72
CA PRO A 442 -29.63 15.52 -7.21
C PRO A 442 -29.90 14.49 -6.10
N ASN A 443 -29.11 13.43 -6.01
CA ASN A 443 -29.26 12.39 -4.99
C ASN A 443 -28.36 12.59 -3.76
N ILE A 444 -27.78 13.77 -3.59
CA ILE A 444 -27.13 14.16 -2.33
C ILE A 444 -28.06 15.11 -1.57
N GLU A 445 -28.42 14.74 -0.33
CA GLU A 445 -29.19 15.57 0.57
C GLU A 445 -28.30 16.08 1.70
N LEU A 446 -28.24 17.40 1.90
CA LEU A 446 -27.44 18.03 2.93
C LEU A 446 -28.28 18.31 4.18
N HIS A 447 -27.91 17.68 5.30
CA HIS A 447 -28.49 17.88 6.62
C HIS A 447 -27.56 18.78 7.44
N THR A 448 -27.87 20.07 7.52
CA THR A 448 -27.11 21.05 8.32
C THR A 448 -27.54 21.00 9.79
N HIS A 449 -26.70 21.53 10.68
CA HIS A 449 -26.96 21.56 12.13
C HIS A 449 -27.36 20.19 12.72
N THR A 450 -26.94 19.09 12.09
CA THR A 450 -27.41 17.75 12.42
C THR A 450 -26.25 16.88 12.89
N GLU A 451 -26.50 16.04 13.87
CA GLU A 451 -25.55 15.03 14.35
C GLU A 451 -26.20 13.66 14.52
N ILE A 452 -25.37 12.62 14.47
CA ILE A 452 -25.80 11.24 14.77
C ILE A 452 -25.86 11.04 16.28
N THR A 453 -26.93 10.38 16.76
CA THR A 453 -27.18 10.16 18.19
C THR A 453 -27.27 8.69 18.58
N ALA A 454 -27.60 7.80 17.65
CA ALA A 454 -27.62 6.35 17.89
C ALA A 454 -27.39 5.54 16.60
N LEU A 455 -26.92 4.31 16.79
CA LEU A 455 -26.76 3.30 15.75
C LEU A 455 -27.52 2.05 16.19
N GLU A 456 -28.37 1.50 15.32
CA GLU A 456 -29.12 0.26 15.58
C GLU A 456 -28.81 -0.79 14.53
N GLY A 457 -28.72 -2.05 14.96
CA GLY A 457 -28.34 -3.18 14.13
C GLY A 457 -28.11 -4.44 14.97
N ASP A 458 -27.72 -5.53 14.32
CA ASP A 458 -27.49 -6.85 14.92
C ASP A 458 -26.07 -7.35 14.64
N GLU A 459 -25.84 -8.67 14.76
CA GLU A 459 -24.53 -9.27 14.46
C GLU A 459 -24.19 -9.27 12.97
N GLU A 460 -25.18 -9.18 12.09
CA GLU A 460 -25.01 -9.12 10.63
C GLU A 460 -24.59 -7.71 10.19
N GLY A 461 -25.09 -6.67 10.85
CA GLY A 461 -24.59 -5.31 10.69
C GLY A 461 -25.54 -4.19 11.09
N LEU A 462 -25.16 -2.96 10.70
CA LEU A 462 -25.95 -1.74 10.89
C LEU A 462 -27.26 -1.83 10.08
N ARG A 463 -28.38 -1.40 10.66
CA ARG A 463 -29.69 -1.35 10.01
C ARG A 463 -30.33 0.04 10.04
N GLN A 464 -29.98 0.87 11.03
CA GLN A 464 -30.56 2.20 11.18
C GLN A 464 -29.58 3.18 11.83
N VAL A 465 -29.68 4.45 11.43
CA VAL A 465 -28.96 5.58 12.04
C VAL A 465 -29.96 6.62 12.50
N SER A 466 -29.82 7.07 13.74
CA SER A 466 -30.64 8.13 14.34
C SER A 466 -29.89 9.46 14.37
N PHE A 467 -30.62 10.53 14.10
CA PHE A 467 -30.13 11.89 13.98
C PHE A 467 -30.87 12.83 14.93
N ARG A 468 -30.20 13.91 15.29
CA ARG A 468 -30.79 15.07 15.95
C ARG A 468 -30.41 16.34 15.22
N CYS A 469 -31.41 17.14 14.86
CA CYS A 469 -31.21 18.50 14.41
C CYS A 469 -31.04 19.40 15.65
N ASN A 470 -29.87 20.02 15.78
CA ASN A 470 -29.51 20.84 16.94
C ASN A 470 -30.23 22.19 16.98
N ASP A 471 -30.74 22.68 15.84
CA ASP A 471 -31.50 23.93 15.77
C ASP A 471 -32.94 23.73 16.27
N THR A 472 -33.57 22.61 15.91
CA THR A 472 -34.99 22.35 16.20
C THR A 472 -35.20 21.39 17.38
N GLY A 473 -34.16 20.64 17.76
CA GLY A 473 -34.25 19.52 18.70
C GLY A 473 -34.98 18.29 18.13
N GLN A 474 -35.38 18.30 16.85
CA GLN A 474 -36.10 17.20 16.24
C GLN A 474 -35.18 15.99 16.05
N GLU A 475 -35.67 14.82 16.46
CA GLU A 475 -35.02 13.54 16.22
C GLU A 475 -35.72 12.81 15.07
N PHE A 476 -34.93 12.16 14.23
CA PHE A 476 -35.42 11.36 13.11
C PHE A 476 -34.43 10.21 12.82
N HIS A 477 -34.88 9.18 12.13
CA HIS A 477 -34.07 8.01 11.81
C HIS A 477 -34.16 7.67 10.32
N HIS A 478 -33.09 7.08 9.80
CA HIS A 478 -33.04 6.51 8.46
C HIS A 478 -32.67 5.03 8.53
N GLU A 479 -33.45 4.19 7.86
CA GLU A 479 -33.15 2.77 7.66
C GLU A 479 -32.02 2.64 6.64
N VAL A 480 -30.78 2.74 7.14
CA VAL A 480 -29.57 2.76 6.33
C VAL A 480 -28.56 1.79 6.92
N CYS A 481 -28.04 0.91 6.07
CA CYS A 481 -27.05 -0.09 6.45
C CYS A 481 -25.59 0.39 6.32
N HIS A 482 -25.38 1.61 5.78
CA HIS A 482 -24.05 2.12 5.45
C HIS A 482 -23.84 3.56 5.92
N LEU A 483 -22.93 3.72 6.89
CA LEU A 483 -22.52 4.97 7.52
C LEU A 483 -21.03 5.23 7.25
N PHE A 484 -20.73 6.39 6.68
CA PHE A 484 -19.39 6.84 6.35
C PHE A 484 -18.98 8.02 7.25
N LEU A 485 -17.88 7.89 8.01
CA LEU A 485 -17.47 8.87 9.03
C LEU A 485 -16.22 9.67 8.60
N PHE A 486 -16.38 10.99 8.49
CA PHE A 486 -15.34 11.98 8.13
C PHE A 486 -15.32 13.16 9.13
N ILE A 487 -15.25 12.87 10.43
CA ILE A 487 -15.47 13.83 11.54
C ILE A 487 -14.18 14.39 12.20
N GLY A 488 -13.09 14.46 11.43
CA GLY A 488 -11.76 14.84 11.93
C GLY A 488 -10.88 13.63 12.23
N ALA A 489 -9.67 13.88 12.73
CA ALA A 489 -8.67 12.84 12.93
C ALA A 489 -7.87 13.06 14.22
N ASP A 490 -7.47 11.95 14.84
CA ASP A 490 -6.57 11.90 15.98
C ASP A 490 -5.19 11.39 15.50
N PRO A 491 -4.08 12.01 15.90
CA PRO A 491 -2.75 11.63 15.43
C PRO A 491 -2.31 10.26 15.95
N ASN A 492 -1.50 9.54 15.16
CA ASN A 492 -0.98 8.23 15.54
C ASN A 492 0.30 8.34 16.41
N THR A 493 0.21 9.04 17.55
CA THR A 493 1.36 9.41 18.40
C THR A 493 1.45 8.67 19.73
N ALA A 494 0.46 7.84 20.08
CA ALA A 494 0.38 7.19 21.40
C ALA A 494 1.63 6.36 21.78
N TRP A 495 2.31 5.78 20.79
CA TRP A 495 3.51 4.95 20.96
C TRP A 495 4.79 5.76 21.25
N LEU A 496 4.73 7.09 21.23
CA LEU A 496 5.87 8.00 21.41
C LEU A 496 6.02 8.55 22.84
N HIS A 497 5.11 8.20 23.76
CA HIS A 497 5.05 8.79 25.10
C HIS A 497 6.36 8.71 25.89
N ASP A 498 7.14 7.65 25.69
CA ASP A 498 8.42 7.43 26.37
C ASP A 498 9.63 8.11 25.70
N CYS A 499 9.53 8.47 24.42
CA CYS A 499 10.66 9.03 23.67
C CYS A 499 10.93 10.51 24.05
N GLY A 500 9.94 11.22 24.57
CA GLY A 500 10.04 12.66 24.85
C GLY A 500 9.77 13.55 23.63
N VAL A 501 9.10 13.02 22.60
CA VAL A 501 8.53 13.82 21.50
C VAL A 501 7.38 14.67 22.03
N GLU A 502 7.50 15.99 21.93
CA GLU A 502 6.46 16.93 22.33
C GLU A 502 5.28 16.92 21.36
N VAL A 503 4.08 16.96 21.91
CA VAL A 503 2.81 17.07 21.18
C VAL A 503 2.02 18.29 21.66
N ASP A 504 1.09 18.79 20.83
CA ASP A 504 0.12 19.80 21.22
C ASP A 504 -1.04 19.22 22.05
N GLU A 505 -1.99 20.07 22.44
CA GLU A 505 -3.16 19.68 23.25
C GLU A 505 -4.06 18.66 22.54
N GLN A 506 -3.94 18.54 21.21
CA GLN A 506 -4.68 17.60 20.38
C GLN A 506 -3.86 16.33 20.07
N GLY A 507 -2.63 16.23 20.60
CA GLY A 507 -1.74 15.09 20.44
C GLY A 507 -0.87 15.12 19.17
N PHE A 508 -0.89 16.20 18.37
CA PHE A 508 -0.07 16.31 17.15
C PHE A 508 1.36 16.74 17.47
N ILE A 509 2.35 16.20 16.75
CA ILE A 509 3.77 16.42 17.04
C ILE A 509 4.16 17.86 16.75
N ARG A 510 4.79 18.52 17.73
CA ARG A 510 5.37 19.85 17.58
C ARG A 510 6.75 19.76 16.92
N THR A 511 7.04 20.68 16.00
CA THR A 511 8.32 20.73 15.30
C THR A 511 8.88 22.15 15.26
N GLY A 512 10.20 22.28 15.08
CA GLY A 512 10.87 23.56 14.88
C GLY A 512 10.54 24.57 15.99
N PHE A 513 9.99 25.72 15.58
CA PHE A 513 9.66 26.83 16.47
C PHE A 513 8.50 26.55 17.44
N ASP A 514 7.63 25.58 17.13
CA ASP A 514 6.45 25.26 17.96
C ASP A 514 6.82 24.40 19.19
N VAL A 515 8.06 23.91 19.27
CA VAL A 515 8.59 23.17 20.41
C VAL A 515 8.89 24.15 21.54
N ASN A 516 8.06 24.13 22.58
CA ASN A 516 7.90 25.27 23.47
C ASN A 516 8.63 25.14 24.81
N LYS A 517 9.16 23.96 25.23
CA LYS A 517 9.84 23.82 26.55
C LYS A 517 10.54 22.49 26.93
N GLY A 518 10.84 21.56 26.02
CA GLY A 518 11.50 20.31 26.39
C GLY A 518 13.02 20.43 26.54
N GLU A 519 13.54 20.19 27.74
CA GLU A 519 14.94 19.82 27.91
C GLU A 519 15.24 18.58 27.06
N CYS A 520 16.31 18.64 26.27
CA CYS A 520 16.76 17.54 25.42
C CYS A 520 17.03 16.30 26.28
N ARG A 521 16.18 15.26 26.20
CA ARG A 521 16.33 14.01 26.95
C ARG A 521 17.26 12.99 26.29
N ALA A 522 17.63 13.20 25.02
CA ALA A 522 18.57 12.33 24.33
C ALA A 522 19.94 12.44 25.00
N LYS A 523 20.39 11.35 25.66
CA LYS A 523 21.74 11.22 26.21
C LYS A 523 22.72 10.90 25.07
N LEU A 524 22.82 11.81 24.11
CA LEU A 524 23.96 11.84 23.20
C LEU A 524 25.18 12.08 24.10
N GLU A 525 26.01 11.06 24.29
CA GLU A 525 27.15 11.10 25.21
C GLU A 525 27.91 12.42 25.06
N GLN A 526 28.08 13.13 26.18
CA GLN A 526 28.96 14.28 26.37
C GLN A 526 29.33 15.07 25.09
N GLY A 527 28.45 15.97 24.65
CA GLY A 527 28.86 17.08 23.78
C GLY A 527 28.50 17.01 22.30
N ALA A 528 27.49 16.26 21.89
CA ALA A 528 27.04 16.26 20.48
C ALA A 528 26.22 17.51 20.06
N ARG A 529 26.05 18.51 20.94
CA ARG A 529 25.50 19.83 20.54
C ARG A 529 26.54 20.91 20.78
N PRO A 530 27.20 21.44 19.74
CA PRO A 530 28.04 22.63 19.86
C PRO A 530 27.19 23.78 20.44
N PRO A 531 27.70 24.54 21.44
CA PRO A 531 26.96 25.64 22.07
C PRO A 531 26.57 26.77 21.11
N GLU A 532 27.10 26.79 19.88
CA GLU A 532 27.01 27.91 18.94
C GLU A 532 26.27 27.63 17.61
N LYS A 533 25.44 26.57 17.49
CA LYS A 533 24.63 26.31 16.26
C LYS A 533 23.10 26.22 16.50
N PRO A 534 22.29 26.56 15.47
CA PRO A 534 21.07 27.37 15.58
C PRO A 534 19.80 26.59 15.97
N GLN A 535 18.71 27.34 16.07
CA GLN A 535 17.30 26.91 16.11
C GLN A 535 17.08 25.52 15.48
N ARG A 536 16.45 24.63 16.27
CA ARG A 536 15.89 23.33 15.86
C ARG A 536 15.37 23.39 14.42
N ALA A 537 15.70 22.41 13.59
CA ALA A 537 15.28 22.45 12.18
C ALA A 537 13.75 22.45 12.09
N ALA A 538 13.20 23.03 11.01
CA ALA A 538 11.77 23.33 10.93
C ALA A 538 10.85 22.10 11.12
N LEU A 539 11.30 20.92 10.68
CA LEU A 539 10.57 19.66 10.78
C LEU A 539 11.13 18.74 11.88
N GLU A 540 12.15 19.18 12.62
CA GLU A 540 12.74 18.43 13.73
C GLU A 540 11.83 18.55 14.97
N THR A 541 11.57 17.42 15.61
CA THR A 541 10.77 17.32 16.85
C THR A 541 11.56 17.80 18.06
N SER A 542 11.03 17.68 19.28
CA SER A 542 11.79 17.96 20.51
C SER A 542 13.05 17.08 20.69
N VAL A 543 13.12 15.93 20.02
CA VAL A 543 14.24 14.97 20.08
C VAL A 543 15.17 15.17 18.87
N PRO A 544 16.48 15.43 19.08
CA PRO A 544 17.43 15.60 17.99
C PRO A 544 17.50 14.38 17.06
N GLY A 545 17.53 14.63 15.75
CA GLY A 545 17.56 13.56 14.74
C GLY A 545 16.23 12.82 14.53
N VAL A 546 15.17 13.21 15.26
CA VAL A 546 13.80 12.76 15.03
C VAL A 546 13.01 13.90 14.40
N PHE A 547 12.47 13.66 13.21
CA PHE A 547 11.68 14.60 12.43
C PHE A 547 10.22 14.17 12.37
N ALA A 548 9.28 15.09 12.12
CA ALA A 548 7.88 14.76 11.90
C ALA A 548 7.31 15.52 10.70
N ILE A 549 6.53 14.82 9.88
CA ILE A 549 6.00 15.34 8.61
C ILE A 549 4.59 14.83 8.31
N GLY A 550 3.85 15.61 7.52
CA GLY A 550 2.49 15.29 7.11
C GLY A 550 1.51 15.34 8.28
N ASP A 551 0.45 14.55 8.19
CA ASP A 551 -0.73 14.72 9.05
C ASP A 551 -0.51 14.40 10.53
N VAL A 552 0.64 13.85 10.93
CA VAL A 552 0.97 13.69 12.36
C VAL A 552 1.46 14.99 13.00
N ARG A 553 1.91 15.96 12.19
CA ARG A 553 2.51 17.22 12.64
C ARG A 553 1.45 18.26 13.00
N ALA A 554 1.70 19.01 14.07
CA ALA A 554 0.89 20.16 14.46
C ALA A 554 0.98 21.26 13.38
N GLY A 555 -0.14 21.92 13.08
CA GLY A 555 -0.18 22.99 12.09
C GLY A 555 0.04 22.58 10.62
N SER A 556 0.18 21.29 10.31
CA SER A 556 0.28 20.83 8.90
C SER A 556 -1.03 21.10 8.14
N THR A 557 -0.94 21.35 6.83
CA THR A 557 -2.11 21.70 5.99
C THR A 557 -3.11 20.54 5.75
N LYS A 558 -2.78 19.31 6.16
CA LYS A 558 -3.60 18.09 5.97
C LYS A 558 -4.02 17.88 4.50
N ARG A 559 -3.05 17.99 3.58
CA ARG A 559 -3.24 17.79 2.14
C ARG A 559 -2.13 16.93 1.58
N VAL A 560 -2.48 16.05 0.62
CA VAL A 560 -1.53 15.12 -0.01
C VAL A 560 -0.32 15.85 -0.61
N ALA A 561 -0.52 16.92 -1.38
CA ALA A 561 0.59 17.67 -1.97
C ALA A 561 1.50 18.35 -0.93
N ALA A 562 0.93 18.88 0.16
CA ALA A 562 1.70 19.47 1.25
C ALA A 562 2.50 18.40 2.00
N ALA A 563 1.89 17.25 2.28
CA ALA A 563 2.54 16.11 2.91
C ALA A 563 3.73 15.59 2.08
N VAL A 564 3.55 15.48 0.76
CA VAL A 564 4.65 15.15 -0.18
C VAL A 564 5.75 16.22 -0.15
N GLY A 565 5.38 17.50 -0.15
CA GLY A 565 6.33 18.61 -0.04
C GLY A 565 7.16 18.57 1.25
N GLU A 566 6.53 18.32 2.39
CA GLU A 566 7.25 18.15 3.67
C GLU A 566 8.18 16.91 3.63
N GLY A 567 7.74 15.81 3.02
CA GLY A 567 8.57 14.61 2.85
C GLY A 567 9.78 14.82 1.94
N ALA A 568 9.68 15.66 0.92
CA ALA A 568 10.86 16.07 0.15
C ALA A 568 11.76 17.02 0.96
N ALA A 569 11.17 18.00 1.64
CA ALA A 569 11.91 19.04 2.35
C ALA A 569 12.72 18.51 3.55
N VAL A 570 12.21 17.49 4.25
CA VAL A 570 12.88 16.92 5.43
C VAL A 570 14.23 16.30 5.10
N VAL A 571 14.43 15.78 3.88
CA VAL A 571 15.67 15.12 3.47
C VAL A 571 16.88 16.06 3.56
N SER A 572 16.72 17.34 3.22
CA SER A 572 17.77 18.34 3.42
C SER A 572 18.17 18.53 4.89
N GLN A 573 17.19 18.45 5.80
CA GLN A 573 17.41 18.58 7.25
C GLN A 573 18.07 17.31 7.81
N ILE A 574 17.72 16.14 7.27
CA ILE A 574 18.38 14.86 7.59
C ILE A 574 19.85 14.93 7.20
N HIS A 575 20.18 15.36 5.97
CA HIS A 575 21.58 15.51 5.56
C HIS A 575 22.35 16.48 6.47
N ALA A 576 21.75 17.62 6.80
CA ALA A 576 22.37 18.58 7.71
C ALA A 576 22.62 18.00 9.11
N PHE A 577 21.68 17.20 9.64
CA PHE A 577 21.83 16.50 10.91
C PHE A 577 22.93 15.42 10.82
N LEU A 578 22.90 14.58 9.79
CA LEU A 578 23.88 13.50 9.61
C LEU A 578 25.32 14.02 9.44
N ALA A 579 25.48 15.16 8.76
CA ALA A 579 26.78 15.82 8.59
C ALA A 579 27.31 16.48 9.87
N ALA A 580 26.44 16.73 10.86
CA ALA A 580 26.80 17.32 12.14
C ALA A 580 27.14 16.26 13.21
N LEU A 581 26.88 14.98 12.94
CA LEU A 581 27.24 13.90 13.86
C LEU A 581 28.77 13.80 14.00
N PRO A 582 29.28 13.44 15.18
CA PRO A 582 30.71 13.19 15.35
C PRO A 582 31.16 12.11 14.36
N ILE A 583 32.28 12.35 13.68
CA ILE A 583 32.94 11.31 12.91
C ILE A 583 33.52 10.34 13.95
N ASN A 584 33.04 9.10 13.98
CA ASN A 584 33.69 8.04 14.75
C ASN A 584 35.13 7.94 14.24
N THR A 585 36.09 8.33 15.09
CA THR A 585 37.54 8.30 14.81
C THR A 585 38.12 6.95 15.15
#